data_AF-A0A7J6MN90-F1
#
_entry.id   AF-A0A7J6MN90-F1
#
_cell.length_a   1.000
_cell.length_b   1.000
_cell.length_c   1.000
_cell.angle_alpha   90.00
_cell.angle_beta   90.00
_cell.angle_gamma   90.00
#
_symmetry.space_group_name_H-M   'P 1'
#
loop_
_entity.id
_entity.type
_entity.pdbx_description
1 polymer ?
#
loop_
_entity_poly.entity_id
_entity_poly.type
_entity_poly.pdbx_seq_one_letter_code
_entity_poly.pdbx_strand_id
1 'polypeptide(L)'
;MLKRADSITTATDDSSSEFGCNAVDFTSLPYVHKEDLSVKGAAGQELRLKLLSGSNIVFFGAGYHSKRFVYERAAQLGVNVIIVDEPDSWVQELVVEGVVQRYIPLDINQHDHDKLHADAVEALSKLDRIDGICTVWEISILPVARLCEEFGLPGCPVRAIELARDKQQTRNALDKAGLPGIRHRMILSQSDLKSAADHVGFPAVLKPVSGCASMGVQKVSSMEDLISVYQSTLKEFSDLVFVNGTFVHSAADLDHTFEFGSFMLEEYLDGPEVDIDMVMSDGVATYVCVHDNGPTLEPHFNETWDLLPSALPSDQVAALEELAVNSVLVMGFTKGVFHVEAKYTSRGPRLIEVNARMGGGTIHMMHKEATGVDLVDEQLLLAVGMPSLPAQLPKEEQRVVACATINALKSGTISDLSFARKWDRIEGVKVLCNSILISEGDKITGPEDGLPTWLTDLVFSAPSNRQLSVRDLVIQLDREVAEDYLHHYDL
;
A
#
# COMPACT_ATOMS: atom_id res chain seq x y z
N MET A 1 -4.73 16.10 29.59
CA MET A 1 -4.41 17.55 29.69
C MET A 1 -2.90 17.72 29.59
N LEU A 2 -2.38 17.76 28.37
CA LEU A 2 -0.98 18.07 28.08
C LEU A 2 -0.93 19.34 27.24
N LYS A 3 -0.05 20.25 27.65
CA LYS A 3 0.02 21.64 27.20
C LYS A 3 0.41 21.72 25.73
N ARG A 4 -0.29 22.60 24.99
CA ARG A 4 0.11 23.08 23.67
C ARG A 4 1.58 23.50 23.70
N ALA A 5 2.39 22.88 22.84
CA ALA A 5 3.67 23.43 22.45
C ALA A 5 3.40 24.47 21.36
N ASP A 6 3.75 25.72 21.65
CA ASP A 6 3.59 26.85 20.76
C ASP A 6 4.61 26.84 19.61
N SER A 7 4.12 27.28 18.45
CA SER A 7 4.82 27.93 17.33
C SER A 7 6.04 27.25 16.72
N ILE A 8 5.79 26.44 15.68
CA ILE A 8 6.68 26.38 14.52
C ILE A 8 6.09 27.34 13.50
N THR A 9 6.70 28.52 13.38
CA THR A 9 6.42 29.48 12.31
C THR A 9 6.92 28.87 11.00
N THR A 10 6.01 28.37 10.17
CA THR A 10 6.27 28.11 8.75
C THR A 10 6.34 29.46 8.06
N ALA A 11 7.56 29.95 7.78
CA ALA A 11 7.76 31.01 6.82
C ALA A 11 7.28 30.47 5.46
N THR A 12 6.17 31.01 4.97
CA THR A 12 5.76 30.85 3.58
C THR A 12 6.73 31.68 2.74
N ASP A 13 7.75 31.02 2.20
CA ASP A 13 8.55 31.61 1.13
C ASP A 13 7.69 31.60 -0.13
N ASP A 14 7.21 32.79 -0.48
CA ASP A 14 6.39 33.07 -1.64
C ASP A 14 7.33 33.17 -2.86
N SER A 15 7.97 32.05 -3.22
CA SER A 15 8.72 31.93 -4.47
C SER A 15 7.77 31.35 -5.52
N SER A 16 7.26 32.22 -6.39
CA SER A 16 6.64 31.83 -7.66
C SER A 16 7.53 30.81 -8.37
N SER A 17 7.05 29.60 -8.61
CA SER A 17 7.77 28.57 -9.35
C SER A 17 8.09 29.09 -10.76
N GLU A 18 9.35 28.95 -11.20
CA GLU A 18 9.78 29.32 -12.56
C GLU A 18 9.06 28.51 -13.65
N PHE A 19 8.46 27.40 -13.26
CA PHE A 19 7.55 26.60 -14.07
C PHE A 19 6.14 27.18 -13.88
N GLY A 20 5.46 27.59 -14.96
CA GLY A 20 4.12 28.20 -14.95
C GLY A 20 2.98 27.30 -14.44
N CYS A 21 3.27 26.32 -13.60
CA CYS A 21 2.34 25.43 -12.91
C CYS A 21 1.85 26.10 -11.62
N ASN A 22 0.79 26.89 -11.70
CA ASN A 22 0.08 27.30 -10.50
C ASN A 22 -0.90 26.19 -10.11
N ALA A 23 -0.78 25.65 -8.88
CA ALA A 23 -1.82 24.81 -8.30
C ALA A 23 -3.19 25.52 -8.39
N VAL A 24 -4.27 24.76 -8.62
CA VAL A 24 -5.61 25.36 -8.68
C VAL A 24 -5.96 25.94 -7.31
N ASP A 25 -6.09 27.26 -7.26
CA ASP A 25 -6.79 27.89 -6.15
C ASP A 25 -8.30 27.68 -6.34
N PHE A 26 -8.81 26.55 -5.86
CA PHE A 26 -10.25 26.25 -5.90
C PHE A 26 -11.08 27.29 -5.12
N THR A 27 -10.46 28.09 -4.26
CA THR A 27 -11.12 29.17 -3.51
C THR A 27 -11.27 30.46 -4.33
N SER A 28 -10.60 30.56 -5.49
CA SER A 28 -10.74 31.65 -6.44
C SER A 28 -11.88 31.45 -7.44
N LEU A 29 -12.54 30.27 -7.44
CA LEU A 29 -13.69 30.01 -8.30
C LEU A 29 -14.87 30.90 -7.88
N PRO A 30 -15.47 31.69 -8.81
CA PRO A 30 -16.43 32.75 -8.48
C PRO A 30 -17.75 32.26 -7.83
N TYR A 31 -17.93 30.95 -7.67
CA TYR A 31 -19.14 30.31 -7.16
C TYR A 31 -18.88 29.28 -6.05
N VAL A 32 -17.65 29.16 -5.54
CA VAL A 32 -17.29 28.22 -4.47
C VAL A 32 -16.76 28.99 -3.27
N HIS A 33 -17.47 28.97 -2.14
CA HIS A 33 -16.93 29.54 -0.91
C HIS A 33 -16.02 28.51 -0.24
N LYS A 34 -14.88 28.95 0.31
CA LYS A 34 -13.93 28.09 1.03
C LYS A 34 -14.58 27.25 2.13
N GLU A 35 -15.64 27.79 2.74
CA GLU A 35 -16.43 27.11 3.78
C GLU A 35 -17.20 25.90 3.22
N ASP A 36 -17.64 25.94 1.96
CA ASP A 36 -18.38 24.85 1.31
C ASP A 36 -17.49 23.62 1.11
N LEU A 37 -16.20 23.82 0.88
CA LEU A 37 -15.21 22.74 0.73
C LEU A 37 -15.00 21.95 2.03
N SER A 38 -15.31 22.57 3.17
CA SER A 38 -15.16 21.99 4.51
C SER A 38 -16.43 21.29 5.01
N VAL A 39 -17.51 21.29 4.22
CA VAL A 39 -18.77 20.63 4.58
C VAL A 39 -18.57 19.11 4.62
N LYS A 40 -18.91 18.48 5.74
CA LYS A 40 -18.85 17.02 5.92
C LYS A 40 -20.10 16.34 5.34
N GLY A 41 -19.99 15.03 5.11
CA GLY A 41 -21.10 14.20 4.64
C GLY A 41 -21.25 14.21 3.11
N ALA A 42 -22.25 13.45 2.63
CA ALA A 42 -22.38 13.11 1.22
C ALA A 42 -22.44 14.32 0.27
N ALA A 43 -23.19 15.37 0.64
CA ALA A 43 -23.31 16.57 -0.20
C ALA A 43 -21.98 17.33 -0.34
N GLY A 44 -21.20 17.45 0.74
CA GLY A 44 -19.88 18.07 0.70
C GLY A 44 -18.88 17.23 -0.11
N GLN A 45 -18.95 15.90 0.02
CA GLN A 45 -18.14 14.98 -0.78
C GLN A 45 -18.46 15.11 -2.26
N GLU A 46 -19.73 15.10 -2.63
CA GLU A 46 -20.19 15.26 -4.01
C GLU A 46 -19.73 16.60 -4.61
N LEU A 47 -19.79 17.69 -3.84
CA LEU A 47 -19.29 18.99 -4.27
C LEU A 47 -17.78 18.93 -4.57
N ARG A 48 -16.97 18.45 -3.64
CA ARG A 48 -15.51 18.35 -3.82
C ARG A 48 -15.14 17.50 -5.03
N LEU A 49 -15.81 16.36 -5.23
CA LEU A 49 -15.57 15.49 -6.37
C LEU A 49 -15.98 16.11 -7.70
N LYS A 50 -17.09 16.86 -7.75
CA LYS A 50 -17.49 17.60 -8.95
C LYS A 50 -16.45 18.64 -9.36
N LEU A 51 -15.75 19.24 -8.39
CA LEU A 51 -14.71 20.24 -8.66
C LEU A 51 -13.42 19.65 -9.24
N LEU A 52 -13.25 18.32 -9.23
CA LEU A 52 -12.15 17.67 -9.94
C LEU A 52 -12.30 17.73 -11.47
N SER A 53 -13.52 17.91 -11.96
CA SER A 53 -13.80 17.93 -13.40
C SER A 53 -12.98 19.00 -14.14
N GLY A 54 -12.25 18.59 -15.17
CA GLY A 54 -11.36 19.42 -15.96
C GLY A 54 -9.94 19.58 -15.38
N SER A 55 -9.64 18.99 -14.22
CA SER A 55 -8.28 19.00 -13.65
C SER A 55 -7.35 18.08 -14.44
N ASN A 56 -6.11 18.50 -14.66
CA ASN A 56 -5.04 17.71 -15.24
C ASN A 56 -4.25 17.00 -14.14
N ILE A 57 -4.51 15.71 -13.93
CA ILE A 57 -3.81 14.92 -12.91
C ILE A 57 -2.85 13.95 -13.61
N VAL A 58 -1.58 14.03 -13.23
CA VAL A 58 -0.52 13.14 -13.69
C VAL A 58 -0.45 11.93 -12.74
N PHE A 59 -0.52 10.73 -13.31
CA PHE A 59 -0.21 9.48 -12.63
C PHE A 59 1.17 9.01 -13.07
N PHE A 60 2.10 8.91 -12.13
CA PHE A 60 3.46 8.46 -12.40
C PHE A 60 3.62 6.98 -12.05
N GLY A 61 3.88 6.13 -13.04
CA GLY A 61 3.87 4.68 -12.92
C GLY A 61 2.46 4.10 -12.89
N ALA A 62 2.12 3.28 -13.88
CA ALA A 62 0.75 2.78 -14.02
C ALA A 62 0.41 1.61 -13.08
N GLY A 63 1.44 0.91 -12.58
CA GLY A 63 1.30 -0.34 -11.86
C GLY A 63 0.73 -1.46 -12.75
N TYR A 64 0.20 -2.51 -12.13
CA TYR A 64 -0.41 -3.63 -12.85
C TYR A 64 -1.77 -3.28 -13.46
N HIS A 65 -2.23 -4.07 -14.44
CA HIS A 65 -3.53 -3.91 -15.07
C HIS A 65 -4.70 -3.92 -14.06
N SER A 66 -4.55 -4.57 -12.91
CA SER A 66 -5.54 -4.54 -11.82
C SER A 66 -5.78 -3.14 -11.23
N LYS A 67 -4.91 -2.16 -11.49
CA LYS A 67 -5.07 -0.75 -11.10
C LYS A 67 -5.94 0.07 -12.07
N ARG A 68 -6.40 -0.52 -13.17
CA ARG A 68 -7.26 0.12 -14.18
C ARG A 68 -8.44 0.91 -13.61
N PHE A 69 -9.09 0.40 -12.56
CA PHE A 69 -10.24 1.05 -11.92
C PHE A 69 -9.93 2.48 -11.43
N VAL A 70 -8.67 2.79 -11.10
CA VAL A 70 -8.24 4.10 -10.63
C VAL A 70 -8.39 5.14 -11.75
N TYR A 71 -7.87 4.82 -12.94
CA TYR A 71 -7.89 5.71 -14.09
C TYR A 71 -9.30 5.87 -14.64
N GLU A 72 -10.08 4.78 -14.66
CA GLU A 72 -11.50 4.82 -15.02
C GLU A 72 -12.29 5.71 -14.06
N ARG A 73 -12.03 5.61 -12.75
CA ARG A 73 -12.70 6.45 -11.74
C ARG A 73 -12.33 7.92 -11.92
N ALA A 74 -11.06 8.24 -12.14
CA ALA A 74 -10.62 9.61 -12.41
C ALA A 74 -11.32 10.18 -13.67
N ALA A 75 -11.34 9.41 -14.77
CA ALA A 75 -12.02 9.82 -16.00
C ALA A 75 -13.55 10.01 -15.80
N GLN A 76 -14.20 9.16 -15.01
CA GLN A 76 -15.63 9.31 -14.65
C GLN A 76 -15.93 10.59 -13.88
N LEU A 77 -14.96 11.10 -13.10
CA LEU A 77 -15.04 12.38 -12.41
C LEU A 77 -14.72 13.58 -13.34
N GLY A 78 -14.39 13.30 -14.60
CA GLY A 78 -14.03 14.30 -15.61
C GLY A 78 -12.61 14.83 -15.45
N VAL A 79 -11.72 14.12 -14.74
CA VAL A 79 -10.29 14.42 -14.69
C VAL A 79 -9.67 14.14 -16.06
N ASN A 80 -8.80 15.03 -16.54
CA ASN A 80 -7.90 14.74 -17.64
C ASN A 80 -6.73 13.90 -17.11
N VAL A 81 -6.84 12.59 -17.28
CA VAL A 81 -5.86 11.59 -16.88
C VAL A 81 -4.65 11.66 -17.80
N ILE A 82 -3.50 11.98 -17.21
CA ILE A 82 -2.19 11.97 -17.86
C ILE A 82 -1.37 10.87 -17.20
N ILE A 83 -0.80 9.94 -17.96
CA ILE A 83 0.01 8.85 -17.40
C ILE A 83 1.45 8.92 -17.93
N VAL A 84 2.41 8.85 -17.01
CA VAL A 84 3.83 8.64 -17.30
C VAL A 84 4.17 7.19 -16.92
N ASP A 85 4.58 6.38 -17.89
CA ASP A 85 4.90 4.95 -17.67
C ASP A 85 5.81 4.41 -18.78
N GLU A 86 6.22 3.14 -18.67
CA GLU A 86 7.12 2.47 -19.61
C GLU A 86 6.64 2.48 -21.07
N PRO A 87 7.49 2.65 -22.09
CA PRO A 87 7.07 2.71 -23.49
C PRO A 87 6.18 1.56 -24.00
N ASP A 88 6.18 0.39 -23.36
CA ASP A 88 5.37 -0.80 -23.67
C ASP A 88 4.20 -1.04 -22.69
N SER A 89 3.85 -0.03 -21.87
CA SER A 89 2.77 -0.12 -20.87
C SER A 89 1.41 -0.52 -21.45
N TRP A 90 0.68 -1.36 -20.69
CA TRP A 90 -0.71 -1.75 -20.94
C TRP A 90 -1.67 -0.55 -21.01
N VAL A 91 -1.28 0.59 -20.42
CA VAL A 91 -2.07 1.83 -20.42
C VAL A 91 -2.35 2.36 -21.83
N GLN A 92 -1.58 1.97 -22.85
CA GLN A 92 -1.86 2.37 -24.22
C GLN A 92 -3.27 1.96 -24.69
N GLU A 93 -3.82 0.88 -24.15
CA GLU A 93 -5.22 0.47 -24.38
C GLU A 93 -6.20 1.54 -23.88
N LEU A 94 -5.95 2.10 -22.70
CA LEU A 94 -6.78 3.16 -22.11
C LEU A 94 -6.73 4.48 -22.88
N VAL A 95 -5.65 4.74 -23.62
CA VAL A 95 -5.56 5.89 -24.54
C VAL A 95 -6.51 5.69 -25.72
N VAL A 96 -6.54 4.49 -26.30
CA VAL A 96 -7.42 4.15 -27.43
C VAL A 96 -8.89 4.22 -27.01
N GLU A 97 -9.21 3.80 -25.79
CA GLU A 97 -10.56 3.87 -25.21
C GLU A 97 -10.98 5.29 -24.79
N GLY A 98 -10.04 6.25 -24.76
CA GLY A 98 -10.29 7.63 -24.35
C GLY A 98 -10.40 7.84 -22.83
N VAL A 99 -10.03 6.84 -22.02
CA VAL A 99 -9.91 6.96 -20.56
C VAL A 99 -8.71 7.84 -20.21
N VAL A 100 -7.58 7.66 -20.90
CA VAL A 100 -6.35 8.43 -20.72
C VAL A 100 -6.22 9.48 -21.81
N GLN A 101 -6.23 10.76 -21.43
CA GLN A 101 -6.17 11.88 -22.37
C GLN A 101 -4.75 12.09 -22.91
N ARG A 102 -3.73 11.73 -22.14
CA ARG A 102 -2.34 11.83 -22.60
C ARG A 102 -1.47 10.75 -21.99
N TYR A 103 -0.65 10.14 -22.84
CA TYR A 103 0.37 9.18 -22.44
C TYR A 103 1.77 9.73 -22.72
N ILE A 104 2.66 9.62 -21.74
CA ILE A 104 4.05 10.09 -21.80
C ILE A 104 4.94 8.87 -21.55
N PRO A 105 5.52 8.26 -22.59
CA PRO A 105 6.42 7.13 -22.42
C PRO A 105 7.74 7.59 -21.79
N LEU A 106 8.15 6.95 -20.70
CA LEU A 106 9.40 7.20 -19.99
C LEU A 106 9.91 5.88 -19.40
N ASP A 107 11.22 5.64 -19.45
CA ASP A 107 11.85 4.55 -18.69
C ASP A 107 11.84 4.93 -17.21
N ILE A 108 10.83 4.44 -16.50
CA ILE A 108 10.60 4.70 -15.07
C ILE A 108 11.34 3.69 -14.18
N ASN A 109 11.83 2.60 -14.76
CA ASN A 109 12.59 1.56 -14.08
C ASN A 109 14.10 1.81 -14.09
N GLN A 110 14.58 2.88 -14.75
CA GLN A 110 15.99 3.23 -14.75
C GLN A 110 16.55 3.42 -13.33
N HIS A 111 17.77 2.93 -13.12
CA HIS A 111 18.44 2.93 -11.81
C HIS A 111 18.93 4.31 -11.36
N ASP A 112 19.19 5.21 -12.32
CA ASP A 112 19.61 6.57 -12.03
C ASP A 112 18.38 7.41 -11.69
N HIS A 113 18.06 7.48 -10.39
CA HIS A 113 16.92 8.22 -9.88
C HIS A 113 16.98 9.73 -10.16
N ASP A 114 18.18 10.31 -10.28
CA ASP A 114 18.33 11.73 -10.59
C ASP A 114 18.11 11.99 -12.07
N LYS A 115 18.58 11.08 -12.94
CA LYS A 115 18.23 11.09 -14.35
C LYS A 115 16.73 10.90 -14.57
N LEU A 116 16.11 9.93 -13.89
CA LEU A 116 14.66 9.71 -13.95
C LEU A 116 13.89 10.98 -13.59
N HIS A 117 14.29 11.62 -12.50
CA HIS A 117 13.68 12.86 -12.06
C HIS A 117 13.86 13.99 -13.11
N ALA A 118 15.07 14.19 -13.64
CA ALA A 118 15.34 15.19 -14.67
C ALA A 118 14.53 14.96 -15.96
N ASP A 119 14.49 13.72 -16.45
CA ASP A 119 13.74 13.35 -17.65
C ASP A 119 12.23 13.56 -17.44
N ALA A 120 11.71 13.20 -16.25
CA ALA A 120 10.32 13.43 -15.88
C ALA A 120 9.98 14.92 -15.81
N VAL A 121 10.84 15.75 -15.21
CA VAL A 121 10.67 17.21 -15.18
C VAL A 121 10.66 17.78 -16.59
N GLU A 122 11.56 17.35 -17.48
CA GLU A 122 11.58 17.79 -18.87
C GLU A 122 10.30 17.40 -19.61
N ALA A 123 9.80 16.19 -19.39
CA ALA A 123 8.58 15.70 -20.03
C ALA A 123 7.34 16.44 -19.53
N LEU A 124 7.22 16.65 -18.23
CA LEU A 124 6.08 17.32 -17.60
C LEU A 124 6.07 18.84 -17.84
N SER A 125 7.23 19.48 -17.96
CA SER A 125 7.33 20.91 -18.31
C SER A 125 6.79 21.25 -19.71
N LYS A 126 6.54 20.25 -20.56
CA LYS A 126 5.91 20.40 -21.88
C LYS A 126 4.38 20.43 -21.81
N LEU A 127 3.79 20.26 -20.62
CA LEU A 127 2.35 20.37 -20.39
C LEU A 127 1.98 21.81 -20.06
N ASP A 128 0.84 22.25 -20.59
CA ASP A 128 0.37 23.64 -20.36
C ASP A 128 -0.07 23.88 -18.91
N ARG A 129 -0.53 22.82 -18.22
CA ARG A 129 -1.06 22.88 -16.85
C ARG A 129 -1.03 21.50 -16.19
N ILE A 130 -0.58 21.46 -14.95
CA ILE A 130 -0.61 20.29 -14.06
C ILE A 130 -1.28 20.73 -12.75
N ASP A 131 -2.38 20.07 -12.39
CA ASP A 131 -3.15 20.40 -11.19
C ASP A 131 -2.80 19.49 -10.01
N GLY A 132 -2.28 18.29 -10.29
CA GLY A 132 -1.81 17.36 -9.27
C GLY A 132 -0.96 16.25 -9.88
N ILE A 133 -0.07 15.69 -9.06
CA ILE A 133 0.72 14.50 -9.40
C ILE A 133 0.48 13.47 -8.31
N CYS A 134 0.17 12.23 -8.69
CA CYS A 134 0.02 11.14 -7.74
C CYS A 134 0.45 9.80 -8.36
N THR A 135 0.39 8.73 -7.57
CA THR A 135 0.64 7.37 -8.07
C THR A 135 -0.14 6.36 -7.23
N VAL A 136 -0.40 5.19 -7.81
CA VAL A 136 -0.96 4.03 -7.11
C VAL A 136 0.06 2.88 -7.02
N TRP A 137 1.32 3.21 -7.24
CA TRP A 137 2.41 2.25 -7.37
C TRP A 137 3.54 2.56 -6.38
N GLU A 138 3.93 1.57 -5.58
CA GLU A 138 4.87 1.72 -4.46
C GLU A 138 6.20 2.35 -4.89
N ILE A 139 6.80 1.86 -5.98
CA ILE A 139 8.11 2.33 -6.42
C ILE A 139 8.08 3.80 -6.87
N SER A 140 6.92 4.29 -7.30
CA SER A 140 6.73 5.64 -7.82
C SER A 140 6.46 6.69 -6.75
N ILE A 141 6.25 6.29 -5.48
CA ILE A 141 5.90 7.23 -4.41
C ILE A 141 7.00 8.28 -4.18
N LEU A 142 8.27 7.87 -4.18
CA LEU A 142 9.39 8.80 -4.03
C LEU A 142 9.58 9.71 -5.28
N PRO A 143 9.57 9.20 -6.53
CA PRO A 143 9.51 10.05 -7.72
C PRO A 143 8.38 11.09 -7.69
N VAL A 144 7.16 10.68 -7.31
CA VAL A 144 6.02 11.61 -7.17
C VAL A 144 6.28 12.68 -6.14
N ALA A 145 6.79 12.33 -4.95
CA ALA A 145 7.09 13.31 -3.92
C ALA A 145 8.11 14.36 -4.40
N ARG A 146 9.17 13.91 -5.09
CA ARG A 146 10.18 14.81 -5.69
C ARG A 146 9.56 15.72 -6.75
N LEU A 147 8.69 15.19 -7.60
CA LEU A 147 8.01 15.98 -8.63
C LEU A 147 7.03 16.98 -8.01
N CYS A 148 6.28 16.60 -6.96
CA CYS A 148 5.42 17.54 -6.24
C CYS A 148 6.23 18.71 -5.66
N GLU A 149 7.38 18.46 -5.04
CA GLU A 149 8.26 19.52 -4.53
C GLU A 149 8.82 20.40 -5.67
N GLU A 150 9.28 19.81 -6.77
CA GLU A 150 9.83 20.53 -7.94
C GLU A 150 8.80 21.45 -8.62
N PHE A 151 7.56 20.97 -8.77
CA PHE A 151 6.45 21.71 -9.40
C PHE A 151 5.65 22.56 -8.40
N GLY A 152 5.99 22.57 -7.11
CA GLY A 152 5.25 23.31 -6.07
C GLY A 152 3.81 22.80 -5.86
N LEU A 153 3.57 21.52 -6.15
CA LEU A 153 2.25 20.88 -6.06
C LEU A 153 2.02 20.21 -4.71
N PRO A 154 0.75 20.02 -4.30
CA PRO A 154 0.42 19.22 -3.13
C PRO A 154 0.99 17.81 -3.21
N GLY A 155 1.59 17.33 -2.12
CA GLY A 155 2.17 15.99 -2.03
C GLY A 155 2.73 15.68 -0.65
N CYS A 156 3.10 14.42 -0.43
CA CYS A 156 3.86 14.02 0.76
C CYS A 156 5.28 14.59 0.69
N PRO A 157 5.87 15.08 1.80
CA PRO A 157 7.26 15.54 1.80
C PRO A 157 8.23 14.42 1.44
N VAL A 158 9.24 14.70 0.61
CA VAL A 158 10.25 13.72 0.18
C VAL A 158 10.91 13.05 1.39
N ARG A 159 11.32 13.85 2.38
CA ARG A 159 11.93 13.35 3.61
C ARG A 159 11.05 12.39 4.39
N ALA A 160 9.73 12.59 4.38
CA ALA A 160 8.81 11.71 5.10
C ALA A 160 8.69 10.35 4.39
N ILE A 161 8.67 10.35 3.06
CA ILE A 161 8.71 9.13 2.24
C ILE A 161 10.01 8.35 2.44
N GLU A 162 11.16 9.02 2.40
CA GLU A 162 12.46 8.38 2.65
C GLU A 162 12.54 7.73 4.03
N LEU A 163 12.04 8.43 5.06
CA LEU A 163 11.99 7.92 6.42
C LEU A 163 11.09 6.69 6.54
N ALA A 164 9.90 6.71 5.93
CA ALA A 164 8.95 5.59 5.99
C ALA A 164 9.45 4.34 5.24
N ARG A 165 10.16 4.53 4.11
CA ARG A 165 10.71 3.43 3.30
C ARG A 165 11.96 2.79 3.89
N ASP A 166 12.65 3.49 4.78
CA ASP A 166 13.79 2.96 5.53
C ASP A 166 13.33 2.47 6.91
N LYS A 167 13.31 1.15 7.09
CA LYS A 167 12.86 0.50 8.33
C LYS A 167 13.66 0.97 9.54
N GLN A 168 14.96 1.24 9.41
CA GLN A 168 15.79 1.72 10.50
C GLN A 168 15.47 3.18 10.85
N GLN A 169 15.24 4.05 9.86
CA GLN A 169 14.80 5.42 10.11
C GLN A 169 13.41 5.46 10.74
N THR A 170 12.49 4.60 10.30
CA THR A 170 11.18 4.40 10.92
C THR A 170 11.32 4.07 12.40
N ARG A 171 12.10 3.04 12.77
CA ARG A 171 12.26 2.70 14.20
C ARG A 171 12.86 3.85 15.02
N ASN A 172 13.90 4.51 14.50
CA ASN A 172 14.53 5.65 15.16
C ASN A 172 13.54 6.80 15.41
N ALA A 173 12.64 7.07 14.45
CA ALA A 173 11.64 8.12 14.57
C ALA A 173 10.62 7.80 15.67
N LEU A 174 10.13 6.55 15.73
CA LEU A 174 9.20 6.08 16.76
C LEU A 174 9.83 6.16 18.16
N ASP A 175 11.06 5.65 18.31
CA ASP A 175 11.78 5.66 19.59
C ASP A 175 12.00 7.09 20.10
N LYS A 176 12.40 8.00 19.21
CA LYS A 176 12.60 9.42 19.54
C LYS A 176 11.29 10.10 19.96
N ALA A 177 10.16 9.69 19.39
CA ALA A 177 8.83 10.18 19.74
C ALA A 177 8.25 9.50 20.99
N GLY A 178 8.91 8.47 21.52
CA GLY A 178 8.40 7.69 22.66
C GLY A 178 7.19 6.83 22.31
N LEU A 179 6.99 6.51 21.03
CA LEU A 179 5.98 5.56 20.59
C LEU A 179 6.40 4.13 20.93
N PRO A 180 5.46 3.18 21.03
CA PRO A 180 5.78 1.77 21.31
C PRO A 180 6.77 1.16 20.29
N GLY A 181 8.04 1.09 20.68
CA GLY A 181 9.11 0.49 19.90
C GLY A 181 9.19 -1.03 20.02
N ILE A 182 10.13 -1.60 19.27
CA ILE A 182 10.46 -3.03 19.26
C ILE A 182 11.97 -3.19 19.33
N ARG A 183 12.47 -4.35 19.76
CA ARG A 183 13.91 -4.63 19.69
C ARG A 183 14.32 -4.87 18.25
N HIS A 184 15.33 -4.14 17.76
CA HIS A 184 15.84 -4.30 16.41
C HIS A 184 17.34 -4.03 16.31
N ARG A 185 17.99 -4.59 15.28
CA ARG A 185 19.40 -4.33 14.98
C ARG A 185 19.69 -4.46 13.49
N MET A 186 20.47 -3.50 12.97
CA MET A 186 21.05 -3.57 11.64
C MET A 186 22.11 -4.67 11.51
N ILE A 187 22.12 -5.32 10.34
CA ILE A 187 23.11 -6.27 9.89
C ILE A 187 23.63 -5.75 8.54
N LEU A 188 24.86 -5.22 8.54
CA LEU A 188 25.53 -4.71 7.34
C LEU A 188 26.47 -5.76 6.74
N SER A 189 26.80 -6.77 7.52
CA SER A 189 27.70 -7.86 7.16
C SER A 189 27.42 -9.10 7.98
N GLN A 190 27.97 -10.24 7.55
CA GLN A 190 27.89 -11.50 8.30
C GLN A 190 28.47 -11.38 9.73
N SER A 191 29.43 -10.47 9.95
CA SER A 191 30.03 -10.26 11.27
C SER A 191 29.07 -9.63 12.29
N ASP A 192 28.00 -8.99 11.83
CA ASP A 192 27.01 -8.34 12.69
C ASP A 192 25.99 -9.33 13.27
N LEU A 193 25.79 -10.49 12.62
CA LEU A 193 24.74 -11.46 12.95
C LEU A 193 24.71 -11.84 14.42
N LYS A 194 25.87 -12.13 15.01
CA LYS A 194 25.95 -12.52 16.42
C LYS A 194 25.51 -11.38 17.34
N SER A 195 25.97 -10.16 17.06
CA SER A 195 25.61 -9.00 17.88
C SER A 195 24.13 -8.66 17.77
N ALA A 196 23.54 -8.84 16.58
CA ALA A 196 22.12 -8.66 16.35
C ALA A 196 21.28 -9.70 17.10
N ALA A 197 21.65 -10.98 17.01
CA ALA A 197 20.98 -12.06 17.73
C ALA A 197 21.08 -11.89 19.26
N ASP A 198 22.24 -11.50 19.78
CA ASP A 198 22.43 -11.26 21.22
C ASP A 198 21.57 -10.08 21.72
N HIS A 199 21.31 -9.07 20.87
CA HIS A 199 20.50 -7.90 21.22
C HIS A 199 18.99 -8.18 21.12
N VAL A 200 18.56 -8.80 20.01
CA VAL A 200 17.14 -8.99 19.67
C VAL A 200 16.57 -10.24 20.35
N GLY A 201 17.33 -11.33 20.39
CA GLY A 201 16.87 -12.65 20.83
C GLY A 201 15.98 -13.35 19.80
N PHE A 202 15.61 -14.60 20.08
CA PHE A 202 14.75 -15.43 19.22
C PHE A 202 13.40 -15.75 19.90
N PRO A 203 12.32 -16.00 19.13
CA PRO A 203 12.25 -15.88 17.66
C PRO A 203 12.38 -14.43 17.18
N ALA A 204 12.91 -14.25 15.98
CA ALA A 204 13.14 -12.96 15.33
C ALA A 204 12.70 -12.99 13.87
N VAL A 205 12.64 -11.83 13.24
CA VAL A 205 12.34 -11.65 11.82
C VAL A 205 13.54 -11.00 11.16
N LEU A 206 14.14 -11.68 10.18
CA LEU A 206 15.14 -11.08 9.31
C LEU A 206 14.42 -10.47 8.11
N LYS A 207 14.78 -9.24 7.75
CA LYS A 207 14.24 -8.56 6.57
C LYS A 207 15.24 -7.59 5.93
N PRO A 208 15.18 -7.35 4.62
CA PRO A 208 15.87 -6.23 3.98
C PRO A 208 15.44 -4.89 4.59
N VAL A 209 16.34 -3.90 4.61
CA VAL A 209 16.03 -2.55 5.10
C VAL A 209 15.03 -1.84 4.20
N SER A 210 15.15 -2.04 2.88
CA SER A 210 14.28 -1.53 1.84
C SER A 210 13.71 -2.69 1.03
N GLY A 211 12.46 -2.55 0.57
CA GLY A 211 11.75 -3.59 -0.18
C GLY A 211 10.24 -3.48 -0.01
N CYS A 212 9.49 -4.37 -0.66
CA CYS A 212 8.03 -4.46 -0.60
C CYS A 212 7.56 -5.92 -0.69
N ALA A 213 6.26 -6.16 -0.47
CA ALA A 213 5.59 -7.46 -0.66
C ALA A 213 6.20 -8.64 0.12
N SER A 214 6.66 -8.40 1.36
CA SER A 214 7.29 -9.40 2.21
C SER A 214 8.50 -10.13 1.59
N MET A 215 9.07 -9.60 0.50
CA MET A 215 10.21 -10.21 -0.17
C MET A 215 11.44 -10.25 0.75
N GLY A 216 12.00 -11.45 0.93
CA GLY A 216 13.15 -11.68 1.81
C GLY A 216 12.85 -11.52 3.31
N VAL A 217 11.58 -11.40 3.71
CA VAL A 217 11.17 -11.36 5.13
C VAL A 217 10.95 -12.78 5.62
N GLN A 218 11.72 -13.22 6.62
CA GLN A 218 11.60 -14.58 7.16
C GLN A 218 11.75 -14.63 8.68
N LYS A 219 10.97 -15.50 9.30
CA LYS A 219 11.10 -15.84 10.72
C LYS A 219 12.31 -16.74 10.95
N VAL A 220 13.13 -16.39 11.94
CA VAL A 220 14.29 -17.18 12.38
C VAL A 220 14.14 -17.54 13.85
N SER A 221 14.36 -18.81 14.19
CA SER A 221 14.17 -19.32 15.56
C SER A 221 15.49 -19.65 16.27
N SER A 222 16.60 -19.61 15.55
CA SER A 222 17.94 -19.90 16.07
C SER A 222 19.04 -19.13 15.34
N MET A 223 20.25 -19.15 15.90
CA MET A 223 21.43 -18.59 15.24
C MET A 223 21.77 -19.33 13.93
N GLU A 224 21.50 -20.64 13.88
CA GLU A 224 21.70 -21.46 12.68
C GLU A 224 20.72 -21.04 11.57
N ASP A 225 19.45 -20.86 11.92
CA ASP A 225 18.41 -20.33 11.01
C ASP A 225 18.83 -18.95 10.48
N LEU A 226 19.23 -18.04 11.37
CA LEU A 226 19.65 -16.69 11.01
C LEU A 226 20.81 -16.68 10.00
N ILE A 227 21.82 -17.51 10.20
CA ILE A 227 22.96 -17.62 9.27
C ILE A 227 22.49 -18.18 7.93
N SER A 228 21.69 -19.24 7.94
CA SER A 228 21.19 -19.90 6.73
C SER A 228 20.34 -18.95 5.90
N VAL A 229 19.35 -18.31 6.52
CA VAL A 229 18.44 -17.37 5.87
C VAL A 229 19.20 -16.15 5.34
N TYR A 230 20.09 -15.55 6.13
CA TYR A 230 20.91 -14.43 5.66
C TYR A 230 21.71 -14.78 4.39
N GLN A 231 22.30 -15.98 4.33
CA GLN A 231 23.05 -16.43 3.16
C GLN A 231 22.16 -16.72 1.94
N SER A 232 21.02 -17.39 2.14
CA SER A 232 20.09 -17.67 1.03
C SER A 232 19.50 -16.39 0.47
N THR A 233 19.09 -15.46 1.34
CA THR A 233 18.49 -14.19 0.94
C THR A 233 19.50 -13.29 0.24
N LEU A 234 20.77 -13.23 0.68
CA LEU A 234 21.82 -12.54 -0.05
C LEU A 234 22.00 -13.09 -1.47
N LYS A 235 21.98 -14.42 -1.63
CA LYS A 235 22.13 -15.06 -2.93
C LYS A 235 20.91 -14.80 -3.83
N GLU A 236 19.71 -14.89 -3.27
CA GLU A 236 18.47 -14.62 -4.00
C GLU A 236 18.47 -13.19 -4.55
N PHE A 237 18.81 -12.20 -3.71
CA PHE A 237 18.87 -10.81 -4.14
C PHE A 237 20.01 -10.48 -5.10
N SER A 238 21.15 -11.20 -5.04
CA SER A 238 22.20 -11.06 -6.06
C SER A 238 21.75 -11.57 -7.44
N ASP A 239 20.72 -12.40 -7.49
CA ASP A 239 20.22 -12.97 -8.74
C ASP A 239 18.97 -12.24 -9.27
N LEU A 240 18.46 -11.20 -8.58
CA LEU A 240 17.23 -10.49 -8.95
C LEU A 240 17.51 -9.19 -9.71
N VAL A 241 16.75 -8.95 -10.77
CA VAL A 241 16.65 -7.67 -11.49
C VAL A 241 15.18 -7.29 -11.63
N PHE A 242 14.89 -5.98 -11.68
CA PHE A 242 13.53 -5.49 -11.87
C PHE A 242 13.30 -5.25 -13.35
N VAL A 243 12.32 -5.95 -13.92
CA VAL A 243 11.96 -5.82 -15.35
C VAL A 243 10.44 -5.70 -15.43
N ASN A 244 9.96 -4.67 -16.12
CA ASN A 244 8.54 -4.45 -16.40
C ASN A 244 7.66 -4.51 -15.13
N GLY A 245 8.09 -3.84 -14.06
CA GLY A 245 7.31 -3.77 -12.81
C GLY A 245 7.31 -5.06 -11.97
N THR A 246 8.15 -6.05 -12.32
CA THR A 246 8.25 -7.34 -11.62
C THR A 246 9.72 -7.70 -11.35
N PHE A 247 9.98 -8.36 -10.24
CA PHE A 247 11.29 -8.95 -9.98
C PHE A 247 11.45 -10.25 -10.77
N VAL A 248 12.52 -10.35 -11.56
CA VAL A 248 12.84 -11.54 -12.35
C VAL A 248 14.26 -12.00 -12.04
N HIS A 249 14.50 -13.31 -12.09
CA HIS A 249 15.85 -13.85 -11.97
C HIS A 249 16.67 -13.50 -13.20
N SER A 250 17.81 -12.84 -12.99
CA SER A 250 18.71 -12.46 -14.06
C SER A 250 19.42 -13.69 -14.63
N ALA A 251 19.42 -13.82 -15.96
CA ALA A 251 20.22 -14.81 -16.68
C ALA A 251 21.62 -14.29 -17.10
N ALA A 252 21.97 -13.04 -16.73
CA ALA A 252 23.23 -12.40 -17.09
C ALA A 252 23.67 -11.36 -16.05
N ASP A 253 24.94 -10.93 -16.09
CA ASP A 253 25.49 -9.83 -15.30
C ASP A 253 24.78 -8.49 -15.63
N LEU A 254 23.58 -8.28 -15.10
CA LEU A 254 22.79 -7.06 -15.19
C LEU A 254 22.85 -6.37 -13.82
N ASP A 255 23.05 -5.04 -13.83
CA ASP A 255 23.17 -4.23 -12.62
C ASP A 255 21.91 -4.37 -11.74
N HIS A 256 22.11 -4.63 -10.46
CA HIS A 256 21.04 -4.89 -9.50
C HIS A 256 20.17 -3.63 -9.26
N THR A 257 18.85 -3.77 -9.24
CA THR A 257 17.88 -2.67 -9.10
C THR A 257 17.73 -2.10 -7.70
N PHE A 258 18.34 -2.75 -6.72
CA PHE A 258 18.25 -2.37 -5.32
C PHE A 258 19.63 -2.61 -4.71
N GLU A 259 20.10 -1.69 -3.87
CA GLU A 259 21.25 -1.92 -3.01
C GLU A 259 20.85 -2.91 -1.89
N PHE A 260 20.63 -4.17 -2.26
CA PHE A 260 20.43 -5.26 -1.31
C PHE A 260 21.77 -5.62 -0.67
N GLY A 261 22.12 -4.92 0.40
CA GLY A 261 23.32 -5.21 1.21
C GLY A 261 23.13 -5.06 2.70
N SER A 262 22.01 -4.44 3.12
CA SER A 262 21.70 -4.17 4.51
C SER A 262 20.42 -4.87 4.93
N PHE A 263 20.50 -5.60 6.03
CA PHE A 263 19.39 -6.31 6.65
C PHE A 263 19.10 -5.74 8.02
N MET A 264 17.93 -6.08 8.52
CA MET A 264 17.47 -5.77 9.85
C MET A 264 16.93 -7.03 10.51
N LEU A 265 17.39 -7.28 11.73
CA LEU A 265 16.79 -8.28 12.61
C LEU A 265 15.86 -7.55 13.57
N GLU A 266 14.60 -7.97 13.62
CA GLU A 266 13.58 -7.45 14.54
C GLU A 266 13.05 -8.57 15.43
N GLU A 267 12.60 -8.23 16.65
CA GLU A 267 11.92 -9.22 17.48
C GLU A 267 10.63 -9.68 16.80
N TYR A 268 10.33 -10.97 16.88
CA TYR A 268 9.05 -11.48 16.40
C TYR A 268 7.93 -11.00 17.32
N LEU A 269 6.90 -10.38 16.74
CA LEU A 269 5.77 -9.82 17.47
C LEU A 269 4.65 -10.86 17.61
N ASP A 270 4.18 -11.06 18.85
CA ASP A 270 3.03 -11.89 19.15
C ASP A 270 1.70 -11.18 18.88
N GLY A 271 0.60 -11.93 18.83
CA GLY A 271 -0.75 -11.40 18.70
C GLY A 271 -1.24 -11.21 17.25
N PRO A 272 -2.51 -10.82 17.07
CA PRO A 272 -3.11 -10.61 15.76
C PRO A 272 -2.44 -9.47 15.00
N GLU A 273 -2.28 -9.68 13.71
CA GLU A 273 -1.87 -8.67 12.75
C GLU A 273 -3.09 -7.92 12.22
N VAL A 274 -2.90 -6.65 11.89
CA VAL A 274 -3.92 -5.76 11.35
C VAL A 274 -3.32 -4.82 10.33
N ASP A 275 -4.16 -4.38 9.42
CA ASP A 275 -3.91 -3.21 8.59
C ASP A 275 -4.75 -2.05 9.09
N ILE A 276 -4.20 -0.85 9.00
CA ILE A 276 -4.89 0.41 9.29
C ILE A 276 -4.77 1.32 8.07
N ASP A 277 -5.85 1.42 7.32
CA ASP A 277 -5.96 2.35 6.21
C ASP A 277 -6.57 3.67 6.68
N MET A 278 -5.95 4.78 6.30
CA MET A 278 -6.34 6.10 6.76
C MET A 278 -6.18 7.19 5.71
N VAL A 279 -6.92 8.28 5.91
CA VAL A 279 -6.79 9.50 5.13
C VAL A 279 -6.40 10.65 6.06
N MET A 280 -5.28 11.29 5.75
CA MET A 280 -4.81 12.50 6.42
C MET A 280 -5.12 13.72 5.57
N SER A 281 -5.64 14.77 6.20
CA SER A 281 -5.84 16.08 5.58
C SER A 281 -5.46 17.17 6.58
N ASP A 282 -4.49 18.01 6.22
CA ASP A 282 -3.97 19.12 7.04
C ASP A 282 -3.59 18.70 8.49
N GLY A 283 -2.93 17.55 8.62
CA GLY A 283 -2.47 17.01 9.91
C GLY A 283 -3.57 16.35 10.75
N VAL A 284 -4.76 16.17 10.19
CA VAL A 284 -5.89 15.49 10.84
C VAL A 284 -6.20 14.20 10.11
N ALA A 285 -6.33 13.10 10.86
CA ALA A 285 -6.88 11.86 10.34
C ALA A 285 -8.40 12.02 10.16
N THR A 286 -8.86 12.15 8.92
CA THR A 286 -10.27 12.38 8.57
C THR A 286 -11.04 11.09 8.35
N TYR A 287 -10.31 9.99 8.15
CA TYR A 287 -10.80 8.62 8.11
C TYR A 287 -9.71 7.67 8.60
N VAL A 288 -10.08 6.68 9.41
CA VAL A 288 -9.22 5.58 9.85
C VAL A 288 -10.10 4.33 9.91
N CYS A 289 -9.62 3.21 9.39
CA CYS A 289 -10.29 1.92 9.49
C CYS A 289 -9.24 0.83 9.77
N VAL A 290 -9.53 -0.03 10.74
CA VAL A 290 -8.65 -1.15 11.11
C VAL A 290 -9.23 -2.45 10.55
N HIS A 291 -8.40 -3.29 9.96
CA HIS A 291 -8.75 -4.56 9.33
C HIS A 291 -8.02 -5.68 10.08
N ASP A 292 -8.67 -6.81 10.32
CA ASP A 292 -7.96 -7.98 10.85
C ASP A 292 -7.24 -8.70 9.71
N ASN A 293 -6.02 -9.15 9.95
CA ASN A 293 -5.30 -10.05 9.06
C ASN A 293 -5.25 -11.47 9.65
N GLY A 294 -5.37 -12.45 8.78
CA GLY A 294 -5.16 -13.85 9.09
C GLY A 294 -3.71 -14.16 9.45
N PRO A 295 -3.45 -15.29 10.13
CA PRO A 295 -2.09 -15.76 10.33
C PRO A 295 -1.39 -15.95 8.99
N THR A 296 -0.17 -15.44 8.87
CA THR A 296 0.64 -15.62 7.66
C THR A 296 1.22 -17.03 7.57
N LEU A 297 1.65 -17.43 6.36
CA LEU A 297 2.28 -18.74 6.12
C LEU A 297 3.77 -18.74 6.48
N GLU A 298 4.08 -19.10 7.73
CA GLU A 298 5.46 -19.22 8.21
C GLU A 298 6.28 -20.30 7.46
N PRO A 299 7.60 -20.10 7.25
CA PRO A 299 8.44 -19.01 7.77
C PRO A 299 8.35 -17.69 6.98
N HIS A 300 7.58 -17.69 5.89
CA HIS A 300 7.24 -16.51 5.10
C HIS A 300 6.09 -15.72 5.75
N PHE A 301 5.75 -14.57 5.16
CA PHE A 301 4.73 -13.66 5.68
C PHE A 301 3.64 -13.34 4.65
N ASN A 302 3.28 -14.31 3.80
CA ASN A 302 2.16 -14.15 2.87
C ASN A 302 0.84 -13.98 3.61
N GLU A 303 0.04 -13.05 3.13
CA GLU A 303 -1.32 -12.79 3.57
C GLU A 303 -2.21 -13.99 3.22
N THR A 304 -3.15 -14.32 4.10
CA THR A 304 -4.06 -15.47 3.97
C THR A 304 -5.52 -15.04 3.88
N TRP A 305 -5.97 -14.22 4.81
CA TRP A 305 -7.28 -13.61 4.74
C TRP A 305 -7.29 -12.27 5.45
N ASP A 306 -8.30 -11.45 5.17
CA ASP A 306 -8.56 -10.22 5.89
C ASP A 306 -10.05 -10.05 6.24
N LEU A 307 -10.34 -9.14 7.18
CA LEU A 307 -11.69 -8.78 7.59
C LEU A 307 -11.79 -7.28 7.90
N LEU A 308 -12.71 -6.59 7.22
CA LEU A 308 -12.95 -5.16 7.37
C LEU A 308 -14.43 -4.89 7.72
N PRO A 309 -14.74 -4.14 8.78
CA PRO A 309 -13.80 -3.65 9.81
C PRO A 309 -13.38 -4.77 10.78
N SER A 310 -12.30 -4.50 11.54
CA SER A 310 -11.73 -5.38 12.55
C SER A 310 -12.77 -5.87 13.57
N ALA A 311 -12.67 -7.16 13.93
CA ALA A 311 -13.44 -7.80 14.99
C ALA A 311 -12.72 -7.79 16.34
N LEU A 312 -11.59 -7.08 16.47
CA LEU A 312 -10.91 -6.88 17.74
C LEU A 312 -11.77 -6.07 18.73
N PRO A 313 -11.52 -6.20 20.04
CA PRO A 313 -12.16 -5.35 21.03
C PRO A 313 -11.94 -3.86 20.73
N SER A 314 -12.96 -3.03 20.96
CA SER A 314 -12.97 -1.62 20.55
C SER A 314 -11.86 -0.77 21.18
N ASP A 315 -11.39 -1.14 22.38
CA ASP A 315 -10.25 -0.50 23.04
C ASP A 315 -8.93 -0.83 22.35
N GLN A 316 -8.79 -2.04 21.80
CA GLN A 316 -7.64 -2.43 20.99
C GLN A 316 -7.62 -1.70 19.65
N VAL A 317 -8.78 -1.64 18.98
CA VAL A 317 -8.95 -0.87 17.73
C VAL A 317 -8.58 0.60 17.95
N ALA A 318 -9.12 1.24 18.99
CA ALA A 318 -8.78 2.63 19.30
C ALA A 318 -7.28 2.85 19.57
N ALA A 319 -6.61 1.91 20.24
CA ALA A 319 -5.17 1.99 20.47
C ALA A 319 -4.34 1.80 19.20
N LEU A 320 -4.81 0.98 18.26
CA LEU A 320 -4.20 0.81 16.93
C LEU A 320 -4.36 2.07 16.07
N GLU A 321 -5.55 2.66 16.06
CA GLU A 321 -5.81 3.94 15.38
C GLU A 321 -4.90 5.05 15.92
N GLU A 322 -4.78 5.17 17.25
CA GLU A 322 -3.89 6.14 17.89
C GLU A 322 -2.42 5.90 17.53
N LEU A 323 -1.96 4.65 17.57
CA LEU A 323 -0.58 4.31 17.16
C LEU A 323 -0.33 4.71 15.70
N ALA A 324 -1.24 4.35 14.79
CA ALA A 324 -1.08 4.58 13.37
C ALA A 324 -1.06 6.08 13.05
N VAL A 325 -2.01 6.85 13.59
CA VAL A 325 -2.08 8.32 13.39
C VAL A 325 -0.84 9.02 13.94
N ASN A 326 -0.39 8.63 15.14
CA ASN A 326 0.82 9.22 15.71
C ASN A 326 2.08 8.82 14.93
N SER A 327 2.13 7.60 14.38
CA SER A 327 3.26 7.13 13.57
C SER A 327 3.39 7.97 12.30
N VAL A 328 2.31 8.17 11.54
CA VAL A 328 2.36 8.97 10.31
C VAL A 328 2.73 10.44 10.60
N LEU A 329 2.19 11.02 11.68
CA LEU A 329 2.50 12.41 12.08
C LEU A 329 3.97 12.58 12.48
N VAL A 330 4.54 11.64 13.23
CA VAL A 330 5.95 11.66 13.65
C VAL A 330 6.90 11.58 12.46
N MET A 331 6.52 10.87 11.40
CA MET A 331 7.29 10.81 10.14
C MET A 331 7.20 12.11 9.32
N GLY A 332 6.26 13.00 9.65
CA GLY A 332 6.05 14.27 8.97
C GLY A 332 4.91 14.26 7.94
N PHE A 333 4.11 13.20 7.90
CA PHE A 333 2.94 13.14 7.03
C PHE A 333 1.78 13.96 7.59
N THR A 334 1.30 14.91 6.79
CA THR A 334 0.14 15.75 7.13
C THR A 334 -1.01 15.60 6.14
N LYS A 335 -0.75 15.05 4.95
CA LYS A 335 -1.72 14.79 3.89
C LYS A 335 -1.37 13.49 3.19
N GLY A 336 -2.38 12.74 2.77
CA GLY A 336 -2.18 11.51 1.99
C GLY A 336 -3.17 10.42 2.38
N VAL A 337 -3.19 9.35 1.58
CA VAL A 337 -3.79 8.07 1.92
C VAL A 337 -2.67 7.16 2.38
N PHE A 338 -2.86 6.45 3.50
CA PHE A 338 -1.83 5.61 4.10
C PHE A 338 -2.39 4.23 4.39
N HIS A 339 -1.54 3.24 4.22
CA HIS A 339 -1.74 1.86 4.64
C HIS A 339 -0.68 1.52 5.68
N VAL A 340 -1.11 1.21 6.89
CA VAL A 340 -0.23 1.01 8.04
C VAL A 340 -0.40 -0.40 8.57
N GLU A 341 0.68 -1.16 8.63
CA GLU A 341 0.67 -2.53 9.14
C GLU A 341 1.07 -2.51 10.62
N ALA A 342 0.36 -3.28 11.45
CA ALA A 342 0.66 -3.37 12.88
C ALA A 342 0.28 -4.75 13.45
N LYS A 343 0.81 -5.09 14.64
CA LYS A 343 0.25 -6.17 15.48
C LYS A 343 -0.27 -5.61 16.79
N TYR A 344 -1.38 -6.17 17.27
CA TYR A 344 -1.81 -5.98 18.66
C TYR A 344 -1.18 -7.05 19.56
N THR A 345 -0.04 -6.72 20.16
CA THR A 345 0.75 -7.67 20.95
C THR A 345 0.24 -7.82 22.39
N SER A 346 0.76 -8.79 23.15
CA SER A 346 0.55 -8.86 24.61
C SER A 346 1.01 -7.60 25.36
N ARG A 347 1.81 -6.72 24.71
CA ARG A 347 2.30 -5.45 25.23
C ARG A 347 1.62 -4.23 24.57
N GLY A 348 0.46 -4.42 23.94
CA GLY A 348 -0.26 -3.40 23.17
C GLY A 348 0.19 -3.30 21.71
N PRO A 349 -0.25 -2.28 20.97
CA PRO A 349 -0.02 -2.19 19.53
C PRO A 349 1.47 -1.94 19.22
N ARG A 350 1.97 -2.53 18.13
CA ARG A 350 3.34 -2.34 17.60
C ARG A 350 3.29 -2.17 16.09
N LEU A 351 3.94 -1.13 15.60
CA LEU A 351 4.02 -0.82 14.19
C LEU A 351 4.87 -1.86 13.47
N ILE A 352 4.43 -2.35 12.31
CA ILE A 352 5.24 -3.13 11.39
C ILE A 352 5.83 -2.18 10.34
N GLU A 353 4.96 -1.48 9.60
CA GLU A 353 5.33 -0.63 8.46
C GLU A 353 4.32 0.51 8.23
N VAL A 354 4.75 1.59 7.58
CA VAL A 354 3.89 2.69 7.10
C VAL A 354 4.13 2.87 5.61
N ASN A 355 3.07 2.70 4.82
CA ASN A 355 3.09 2.87 3.38
C ASN A 355 2.28 4.12 3.01
N ALA A 356 2.90 5.09 2.33
CA ALA A 356 2.28 6.38 1.98
C ALA A 356 1.40 6.31 0.72
N ARG A 357 0.57 5.27 0.64
CA ARG A 357 -0.41 5.02 -0.41
C ARG A 357 -1.55 4.16 0.11
N MET A 358 -2.60 4.03 -0.70
CA MET A 358 -3.63 3.01 -0.51
C MET A 358 -3.03 1.58 -0.52
N GLY A 359 -3.62 0.69 0.29
CA GLY A 359 -3.31 -0.73 0.32
C GLY A 359 -3.40 -1.44 -1.05
N GLY A 360 -2.70 -2.58 -1.15
CA GLY A 360 -2.68 -3.42 -2.35
C GLY A 360 -3.98 -4.20 -2.56
N GLY A 361 -3.97 -5.09 -3.56
CA GLY A 361 -5.03 -6.08 -3.76
C GLY A 361 -6.46 -5.51 -3.76
N THR A 362 -7.28 -6.03 -2.85
CA THR A 362 -8.73 -5.82 -2.77
C THR A 362 -9.14 -4.67 -1.85
N ILE A 363 -8.18 -4.03 -1.17
CA ILE A 363 -8.40 -3.02 -0.11
C ILE A 363 -9.34 -1.91 -0.56
N HIS A 364 -9.13 -1.33 -1.76
CA HIS A 364 -10.02 -0.30 -2.32
C HIS A 364 -11.49 -0.73 -2.33
N MET A 365 -11.77 -1.93 -2.85
CA MET A 365 -13.12 -2.47 -2.96
C MET A 365 -13.72 -2.71 -1.59
N MET A 366 -12.91 -3.19 -0.64
CA MET A 366 -13.37 -3.48 0.72
C MET A 366 -13.81 -2.22 1.45
N HIS A 367 -13.03 -1.13 1.43
CA HIS A 367 -13.42 0.14 2.05
C HIS A 367 -14.71 0.69 1.45
N LYS A 368 -14.82 0.65 0.13
CA LYS A 368 -15.98 1.16 -0.59
C LYS A 368 -17.24 0.38 -0.27
N GLU A 369 -17.18 -0.95 -0.23
CA GLU A 369 -18.32 -1.79 0.11
C GLU A 369 -18.67 -1.71 1.62
N ALA A 370 -17.69 -1.67 2.51
CA ALA A 370 -17.91 -1.68 3.95
C ALA A 370 -18.40 -0.33 4.50
N THR A 371 -17.77 0.75 4.05
CA THR A 371 -17.93 2.09 4.65
C THR A 371 -18.43 3.15 3.68
N GLY A 372 -18.43 2.87 2.37
CA GLY A 372 -18.74 3.84 1.31
C GLY A 372 -17.61 4.79 0.96
N VAL A 373 -16.49 4.75 1.70
CA VAL A 373 -15.32 5.58 1.40
C VAL A 373 -14.56 4.99 0.23
N ASP A 374 -14.38 5.79 -0.82
CA ASP A 374 -13.58 5.44 -1.99
C ASP A 374 -12.20 6.07 -1.84
N LEU A 375 -11.17 5.27 -1.54
CA LEU A 375 -9.81 5.77 -1.32
C LEU A 375 -9.18 6.38 -2.58
N VAL A 376 -9.66 6.03 -3.78
CA VAL A 376 -9.21 6.69 -5.02
C VAL A 376 -9.73 8.13 -5.05
N ASP A 377 -11.00 8.33 -4.72
CA ASP A 377 -11.60 9.67 -4.65
C ASP A 377 -10.78 10.58 -3.72
N GLU A 378 -10.41 10.08 -2.54
CA GLU A 378 -9.64 10.85 -1.56
C GLU A 378 -8.21 11.14 -2.02
N GLN A 379 -7.55 10.20 -2.68
CA GLN A 379 -6.24 10.43 -3.29
C GLN A 379 -6.29 11.52 -4.36
N LEU A 380 -7.30 11.53 -5.22
CA LEU A 380 -7.45 12.54 -6.27
C LEU A 380 -7.69 13.93 -5.69
N LEU A 381 -8.54 14.02 -4.65
CA LEU A 381 -8.79 15.27 -3.93
C LEU A 381 -7.49 15.82 -3.32
N LEU A 382 -6.73 14.97 -2.62
CA LEU A 382 -5.48 15.36 -1.98
C LEU A 382 -4.40 15.75 -2.99
N ALA A 383 -4.32 15.09 -4.14
CA ALA A 383 -3.34 15.37 -5.19
C ALA A 383 -3.47 16.80 -5.76
N VAL A 384 -4.69 17.34 -5.80
CA VAL A 384 -4.95 18.73 -6.23
C VAL A 384 -5.04 19.70 -5.05
N GLY A 385 -4.78 19.25 -3.83
CA GLY A 385 -4.80 20.09 -2.63
C GLY A 385 -6.20 20.38 -2.08
N MET A 386 -7.22 19.67 -2.54
CA MET A 386 -8.57 19.74 -1.99
C MET A 386 -8.62 19.08 -0.59
N PRO A 387 -9.30 19.67 0.40
CA PRO A 387 -9.52 19.01 1.69
C PRO A 387 -10.23 17.68 1.53
N SER A 388 -9.77 16.63 2.21
CA SER A 388 -10.41 15.33 2.21
C SER A 388 -11.23 15.15 3.50
N LEU A 389 -12.54 14.95 3.35
CA LEU A 389 -13.49 14.75 4.44
C LEU A 389 -14.46 13.63 4.05
N PRO A 390 -13.99 12.36 4.05
CA PRO A 390 -14.73 11.26 3.43
C PRO A 390 -16.12 11.09 4.05
N ALA A 391 -17.13 10.95 3.20
CA ALA A 391 -18.48 10.63 3.65
C ALA A 391 -18.60 9.12 3.87
N GLN A 392 -18.98 8.71 5.07
CA GLN A 392 -19.23 7.31 5.39
C GLN A 392 -20.73 6.97 5.28
N LEU A 393 -21.02 5.73 4.94
CA LEU A 393 -22.38 5.17 5.00
C LEU A 393 -22.94 5.27 6.41
N PRO A 394 -24.28 5.46 6.56
CA PRO A 394 -24.96 5.23 7.82
C PRO A 394 -24.65 3.85 8.39
N LYS A 395 -24.59 3.72 9.73
CA LYS A 395 -24.16 2.48 10.40
C LYS A 395 -24.99 1.26 10.01
N GLU A 396 -26.27 1.47 9.73
CA GLU A 396 -27.23 0.45 9.29
C GLU A 396 -27.00 -0.04 7.85
N GLU A 397 -26.31 0.75 7.04
CA GLU A 397 -25.93 0.42 5.65
C GLU A 397 -24.50 -0.12 5.56
N GLN A 398 -23.68 0.10 6.60
CA GLN A 398 -22.33 -0.43 6.67
C GLN A 398 -22.33 -1.97 6.63
N ARG A 399 -21.26 -2.50 6.02
CA ARG A 399 -21.08 -3.91 5.77
C ARG A 399 -19.81 -4.41 6.43
N VAL A 400 -19.76 -5.71 6.66
CA VAL A 400 -18.51 -6.43 6.87
C VAL A 400 -18.09 -7.03 5.53
N VAL A 401 -16.81 -6.92 5.21
CA VAL A 401 -16.18 -7.47 4.00
C VAL A 401 -15.01 -8.33 4.42
N ALA A 402 -14.83 -9.47 3.78
CA ALA A 402 -13.67 -10.33 3.98
C ALA A 402 -13.08 -10.72 2.64
N CYS A 403 -11.75 -10.86 2.58
CA CYS A 403 -11.02 -11.47 1.49
C CYS A 403 -10.37 -12.76 1.98
N ALA A 404 -10.54 -13.86 1.24
CA ALA A 404 -9.66 -15.02 1.35
C ALA A 404 -8.64 -14.96 0.22
N THR A 405 -7.37 -14.75 0.58
CA THR A 405 -6.20 -14.67 -0.30
C THR A 405 -5.47 -16.00 -0.25
N ILE A 406 -5.84 -16.87 -1.18
CA ILE A 406 -5.50 -18.30 -1.12
C ILE A 406 -4.09 -18.51 -1.67
N ASN A 407 -3.26 -19.20 -0.90
CA ASN A 407 -1.87 -19.49 -1.26
C ASN A 407 -1.69 -20.94 -1.69
N ALA A 408 -0.72 -21.17 -2.58
CA ALA A 408 -0.20 -22.50 -2.85
C ALA A 408 0.53 -23.05 -1.61
N LEU A 409 0.06 -24.19 -1.08
CA LEU A 409 0.72 -24.96 -0.02
C LEU A 409 1.75 -25.97 -0.56
N LYS A 410 1.82 -26.19 -1.88
CA LYS A 410 2.80 -27.09 -2.53
C LYS A 410 3.19 -26.55 -3.89
N SER A 411 4.44 -26.80 -4.27
CA SER A 411 4.92 -26.47 -5.61
C SER A 411 4.43 -27.47 -6.65
N GLY A 412 4.29 -27.00 -7.89
CA GLY A 412 3.92 -27.85 -9.03
C GLY A 412 3.46 -27.04 -10.22
N THR A 413 2.68 -27.67 -11.09
CA THR A 413 2.08 -27.02 -12.27
C THR A 413 0.56 -27.12 -12.15
N ILE A 414 -0.14 -25.99 -12.31
CA ILE A 414 -1.60 -25.97 -12.29
C ILE A 414 -2.14 -26.52 -13.61
N SER A 415 -2.94 -27.57 -13.56
CA SER A 415 -3.54 -28.19 -14.75
C SER A 415 -5.02 -27.85 -14.93
N ASP A 416 -5.71 -27.43 -13.86
CA ASP A 416 -7.15 -27.17 -13.85
C ASP A 416 -7.48 -26.04 -12.86
N LEU A 417 -8.26 -25.05 -13.30
CA LEU A 417 -8.73 -23.93 -12.48
C LEU A 417 -10.17 -24.10 -11.98
N SER A 418 -10.82 -25.23 -12.27
CA SER A 418 -12.21 -25.49 -11.87
C SER A 418 -12.42 -25.48 -10.36
N PHE A 419 -11.39 -25.81 -9.57
CA PHE A 419 -11.42 -25.77 -8.10
C PHE A 419 -11.79 -24.38 -7.56
N ALA A 420 -11.35 -23.31 -8.24
CA ALA A 420 -11.60 -21.94 -7.82
C ALA A 420 -12.99 -21.43 -8.24
N ARG A 421 -13.59 -21.99 -9.30
CA ARG A 421 -14.86 -21.52 -9.88
C ARG A 421 -16.08 -21.81 -9.01
N LYS A 422 -16.03 -22.83 -8.14
CA LYS A 422 -17.16 -23.16 -7.26
C LYS A 422 -17.48 -22.05 -6.24
N TRP A 423 -16.54 -21.13 -6.02
CA TRP A 423 -16.66 -20.01 -5.11
C TRP A 423 -17.19 -18.72 -5.75
N ASP A 424 -17.57 -18.75 -7.03
CA ASP A 424 -18.28 -17.64 -7.69
C ASP A 424 -19.59 -17.27 -6.97
N ARG A 425 -20.12 -18.19 -6.16
CA ARG A 425 -21.29 -17.98 -5.29
C ARG A 425 -21.07 -18.67 -3.95
N ILE A 426 -21.33 -17.95 -2.87
CA ILE A 426 -21.29 -18.47 -1.50
C ILE A 426 -22.65 -18.19 -0.85
N GLU A 427 -23.27 -19.23 -0.29
CA GLU A 427 -24.59 -19.09 0.31
C GLU A 427 -24.54 -18.13 1.51
N GLY A 428 -25.50 -17.20 1.55
CA GLY A 428 -25.65 -16.27 2.68
C GLY A 428 -24.73 -15.05 2.67
N VAL A 429 -23.85 -14.87 1.69
CA VAL A 429 -23.05 -13.65 1.52
C VAL A 429 -23.13 -13.13 0.07
N LYS A 430 -22.76 -11.87 -0.14
CA LYS A 430 -22.62 -11.29 -1.48
C LYS A 430 -21.16 -11.43 -1.91
N VAL A 431 -20.88 -12.33 -2.84
CA VAL A 431 -19.55 -12.41 -3.47
C VAL A 431 -19.34 -11.16 -4.33
N LEU A 432 -18.30 -10.39 -4.04
CA LEU A 432 -17.91 -9.19 -4.77
C LEU A 432 -16.92 -9.53 -5.88
N CYS A 433 -16.00 -10.45 -5.60
CA CYS A 433 -14.93 -10.82 -6.52
C CYS A 433 -14.45 -12.25 -6.24
N ASN A 434 -14.12 -12.98 -7.30
CA ASN A 434 -13.36 -14.24 -7.26
C ASN A 434 -12.28 -14.13 -8.34
N SER A 435 -11.15 -13.52 -7.98
CA SER A 435 -10.04 -13.23 -8.88
C SER A 435 -9.06 -14.38 -8.88
N ILE A 436 -9.09 -15.21 -9.92
CA ILE A 436 -8.06 -16.22 -10.15
C ILE A 436 -6.80 -15.52 -10.67
N LEU A 437 -5.70 -15.64 -9.93
CA LEU A 437 -4.45 -14.90 -10.15
C LEU A 437 -3.43 -15.68 -11.02
N ILE A 438 -3.77 -16.90 -11.38
CA ILE A 438 -2.93 -17.86 -12.11
C ILE A 438 -3.65 -18.38 -13.36
N SER A 439 -2.88 -18.94 -14.28
CA SER A 439 -3.34 -19.59 -15.51
C SER A 439 -3.05 -21.10 -15.50
N GLU A 440 -3.82 -21.87 -16.27
CA GLU A 440 -3.48 -23.27 -16.54
C GLU A 440 -2.11 -23.36 -17.22
N GLY A 441 -1.25 -24.24 -16.71
CA GLY A 441 0.14 -24.41 -17.13
C GLY A 441 1.15 -23.62 -16.30
N ASP A 442 0.70 -22.71 -15.43
CA ASP A 442 1.61 -21.94 -14.57
C ASP A 442 2.29 -22.86 -13.55
N LYS A 443 3.57 -22.57 -13.29
CA LYS A 443 4.30 -23.16 -12.18
C LYS A 443 3.99 -22.37 -10.91
N ILE A 444 3.56 -23.07 -9.87
CA ILE A 444 3.30 -22.49 -8.56
C ILE A 444 4.36 -22.98 -7.56
N THR A 445 4.65 -22.13 -6.58
CA THR A 445 5.62 -22.37 -5.51
C THR A 445 4.87 -22.50 -4.19
N GLY A 446 5.18 -23.55 -3.43
CA GLY A 446 4.71 -23.72 -2.06
C GLY A 446 5.74 -23.25 -1.02
N PRO A 447 5.35 -23.14 0.26
CA PRO A 447 6.19 -22.59 1.33
C PRO A 447 7.47 -23.41 1.62
N GLU A 448 7.55 -24.67 1.19
CA GLU A 448 8.77 -25.49 1.32
C GLU A 448 9.86 -25.09 0.32
N ASP A 449 9.49 -24.52 -0.83
CA ASP A 449 10.41 -24.22 -1.94
C ASP A 449 10.67 -22.71 -2.11
N GLY A 450 9.86 -21.85 -1.51
CA GLY A 450 10.02 -20.39 -1.57
C GLY A 450 8.76 -19.64 -1.17
N LEU A 451 8.68 -18.36 -1.57
CA LEU A 451 7.50 -17.52 -1.35
C LEU A 451 6.26 -18.18 -2.01
N PRO A 452 5.23 -18.54 -1.24
CA PRO A 452 4.01 -19.12 -1.78
C PRO A 452 3.40 -18.28 -2.90
N THR A 453 2.98 -18.94 -3.98
CA THR A 453 2.23 -18.29 -5.05
C THR A 453 0.79 -18.05 -4.62
N TRP A 454 0.31 -16.81 -4.73
CA TRP A 454 -1.11 -16.50 -4.58
C TRP A 454 -1.92 -17.06 -5.75
N LEU A 455 -2.98 -17.81 -5.43
CA LEU A 455 -3.82 -18.53 -6.39
C LEU A 455 -5.09 -17.76 -6.74
N THR A 456 -5.80 -17.26 -5.73
CA THR A 456 -7.05 -16.54 -5.91
C THR A 456 -7.33 -15.60 -4.75
N ASP A 457 -7.96 -14.46 -5.06
CA ASP A 457 -8.58 -13.58 -4.07
C ASP A 457 -10.11 -13.70 -4.15
N LEU A 458 -10.72 -14.14 -3.05
CA LEU A 458 -12.16 -14.29 -2.92
C LEU A 458 -12.73 -13.27 -1.93
N VAL A 459 -13.38 -12.25 -2.46
CA VAL A 459 -13.94 -11.14 -1.67
C VAL A 459 -15.45 -11.28 -1.55
N PHE A 460 -15.97 -11.18 -0.35
CA PHE A 460 -17.42 -11.23 -0.09
C PHE A 460 -17.84 -10.33 1.06
N SER A 461 -19.11 -9.91 1.04
CA SER A 461 -19.67 -9.00 2.04
C SER A 461 -20.99 -9.48 2.64
N ALA A 462 -21.26 -9.04 3.85
CA ALA A 462 -22.54 -9.21 4.54
C ALA A 462 -22.91 -7.95 5.33
N PRO A 463 -24.17 -7.81 5.80
CA PRO A 463 -24.53 -6.75 6.74
C PRO A 463 -23.63 -6.78 7.99
N SER A 464 -23.29 -5.61 8.55
CA SER A 464 -22.32 -5.45 9.65
C SER A 464 -22.63 -6.29 10.90
N ASN A 465 -23.90 -6.58 11.19
CA ASN A 465 -24.31 -7.44 12.31
C ASN A 465 -23.90 -8.92 12.15
N ARG A 466 -23.33 -9.32 11.00
CA ARG A 466 -22.83 -10.67 10.73
C ARG A 466 -21.31 -10.81 10.84
N GLN A 467 -20.61 -9.82 11.39
CA GLN A 467 -19.14 -9.78 11.45
C GLN A 467 -18.50 -11.09 11.91
N LEU A 468 -18.92 -11.64 13.05
CA LEU A 468 -18.34 -12.90 13.56
C LEU A 468 -18.57 -14.09 12.62
N SER A 469 -19.77 -14.21 12.04
CA SER A 469 -20.05 -15.29 11.08
C SER A 469 -19.28 -15.16 9.76
N VAL A 470 -18.97 -13.94 9.34
CA VAL A 470 -18.15 -13.68 8.15
C VAL A 470 -16.69 -13.97 8.43
N ARG A 471 -16.21 -13.64 9.63
CA ARG A 471 -14.87 -14.04 10.09
C ARG A 471 -14.71 -15.56 10.13
N ASP A 472 -15.68 -16.28 10.70
CA ASP A 472 -15.62 -17.74 10.75
C ASP A 472 -15.62 -18.34 9.34
N LEU A 473 -16.42 -17.76 8.42
CA LEU A 473 -16.49 -18.18 7.03
C LEU A 473 -15.17 -17.94 6.27
N VAL A 474 -14.52 -16.79 6.41
CA VAL A 474 -13.26 -16.53 5.69
C VAL A 474 -12.14 -17.46 6.16
N ILE A 475 -12.08 -17.74 7.47
CA ILE A 475 -11.15 -18.72 8.06
C ILE A 475 -11.41 -20.14 7.52
N GLN A 476 -12.68 -20.50 7.34
CA GLN A 476 -13.06 -21.79 6.75
C GLN A 476 -12.65 -21.86 5.27
N LEU A 477 -12.93 -20.81 4.49
CA LEU A 477 -12.64 -20.77 3.05
C LEU A 477 -11.14 -20.80 2.76
N ASP A 478 -10.33 -20.07 3.53
CA ASP A 478 -8.87 -20.11 3.44
C ASP A 478 -8.33 -21.56 3.48
N ARG A 479 -8.91 -22.39 4.36
CA ARG A 479 -8.56 -23.82 4.46
C ARG A 479 -9.17 -24.69 3.37
N GLU A 480 -10.46 -24.52 3.10
CA GLU A 480 -11.17 -25.39 2.14
C GLU A 480 -10.64 -25.20 0.71
N VAL A 481 -10.41 -23.96 0.27
CA VAL A 481 -9.90 -23.71 -1.09
C VAL A 481 -8.47 -24.26 -1.22
N ALA A 482 -7.67 -24.10 -0.16
CA ALA A 482 -6.34 -24.70 -0.06
C ALA A 482 -6.37 -26.25 -0.15
N GLU A 483 -7.31 -26.89 0.54
CA GLU A 483 -7.46 -28.35 0.48
C GLU A 483 -7.98 -28.82 -0.89
N ASP A 484 -8.96 -28.12 -1.48
CA ASP A 484 -9.51 -28.49 -2.78
C ASP A 484 -8.47 -28.47 -3.89
N TYR A 485 -7.65 -27.42 -3.97
CA TYR A 485 -6.66 -27.37 -5.05
C TYR A 485 -5.68 -28.54 -4.95
N LEU A 486 -5.34 -29.03 -3.76
CA LEU A 486 -4.50 -30.22 -3.56
C LEU A 486 -5.11 -31.52 -4.09
N HIS A 487 -6.44 -31.61 -4.20
CA HIS A 487 -7.14 -32.79 -4.72
C HIS A 487 -7.27 -32.78 -6.25
N HIS A 488 -7.08 -31.64 -6.91
CA HIS A 488 -7.11 -31.47 -8.37
C HIS A 488 -5.73 -31.61 -9.02
N TYR A 489 -4.74 -32.10 -8.27
CA TYR A 489 -3.38 -32.36 -8.75
C TYR A 489 -3.27 -33.75 -9.41
N ASP A 490 -2.65 -33.77 -10.60
CA ASP A 490 -1.77 -34.88 -10.99
C ASP A 490 -0.36 -34.52 -10.46
N LEU A 491 0.05 -35.13 -9.35
CA LEU A 491 1.44 -35.13 -8.89
C LEU A 491 2.28 -36.16 -9.67
#